data_AF-A0A350YIE8-F1
#
_entry.id   AF-A0A350YIE8-F1
#
_cell.length_a   1.000
_cell.length_b   1.000
_cell.length_c   1.000
_cell.angle_alpha   90.00
_cell.angle_beta   90.00
_cell.angle_gamma   90.00
#
_symmetry.space_group_name_H-M   'P 1'
#
loop_
_entity.id
_entity.type
_entity.pdbx_description
1 polymer ?
#
loop_
_entity_poly.entity_id
_entity_poly.type
_entity_poly.pdbx_seq_one_letter_code
_entity_poly.pdbx_strand_id
1 'polypeptide(L)'
;MILGALTGYSTPVEVGASYKREGTGTFVETAYVLEVAEDKLGIPHVRFQLQVRRGAGYPSVETRTLALEAFQSRFRDRIKDRH
;
A
#
# COMPACT_ATOMS: atom_id res chain seq x y z
N MET A 1 11.43 6.12 -35.48
CA MET A 1 10.96 6.92 -34.32
C MET A 1 10.49 5.93 -33.26
N ILE A 2 11.21 5.78 -32.15
CA ILE A 2 10.80 4.91 -31.04
C ILE A 2 10.74 5.79 -29.80
N LEU A 3 9.53 6.10 -29.34
CA LEU A 3 9.26 6.68 -28.03
C LEU A 3 8.87 5.51 -27.12
N GLY A 4 9.88 4.81 -26.58
CA GLY A 4 9.70 3.89 -25.47
C GLY A 4 9.85 4.70 -24.18
N ALA A 5 8.73 5.12 -23.60
CA ALA A 5 8.72 5.79 -22.32
C ALA A 5 9.39 4.88 -21.27
N LEU A 6 10.46 5.37 -20.66
CA LEU A 6 11.06 4.79 -19.46
C LEU A 6 10.09 5.01 -18.30
N THR A 7 9.06 4.17 -18.20
CA THR A 7 8.27 4.07 -16.98
C THR A 7 9.14 3.37 -15.94
N GLY A 8 9.58 4.13 -14.94
CA GLY A 8 10.28 3.58 -13.79
C GLY A 8 9.49 2.39 -13.25
N TYR A 9 10.15 1.24 -13.12
CA TYR A 9 9.57 0.01 -12.61
C TYR A 9 9.16 0.20 -11.14
N SER A 10 7.96 0.74 -10.90
CA SER A 10 7.24 0.53 -9.65
C SER A 10 6.85 -0.94 -9.64
N THR A 11 7.42 -1.73 -8.74
CA THR A 11 7.03 -3.14 -8.59
C THR A 11 5.52 -3.20 -8.37
N PRO A 12 4.78 -4.06 -9.10
CA PRO A 12 3.33 -4.15 -8.95
C PRO A 12 2.96 -4.47 -7.50
N VAL A 13 1.85 -3.88 -7.02
CA VAL A 13 1.32 -4.16 -5.68
C VAL A 13 0.81 -5.59 -5.67
N GLU A 14 1.22 -6.37 -4.68
CA GLU A 14 0.94 -7.81 -4.61
C GLU A 14 -0.05 -8.12 -3.48
N VAL A 15 -1.05 -8.96 -3.77
CA VAL A 15 -1.98 -9.47 -2.74
C VAL A 15 -1.20 -10.32 -1.72
N GLY A 16 -1.47 -10.11 -0.44
CA GLY A 16 -0.75 -10.74 0.66
C GLY A 16 0.59 -10.07 1.02
N ALA A 17 1.00 -9.02 0.30
CA ALA A 17 2.17 -8.24 0.69
C ALA A 17 1.82 -7.17 1.73
N SER A 18 2.79 -6.91 2.60
CA SER A 18 2.74 -5.83 3.60
C SER A 18 3.62 -4.67 3.15
N TYR A 19 3.10 -3.45 3.29
CA TYR A 19 3.82 -2.22 3.00
C TYR A 19 3.78 -1.29 4.21
N LYS A 20 4.85 -0.57 4.45
CA LYS A 20 4.98 0.37 5.57
C LYS A 20 5.01 1.80 5.04
N ARG A 21 4.49 2.70 5.87
CA ARG A 21 4.75 4.13 5.77
C ARG A 21 5.12 4.65 7.14
N GLU A 22 6.23 5.35 7.22
CA GLU A 22 6.58 6.15 8.39
C GLU A 22 5.83 7.49 8.30
N GLY A 23 4.97 7.75 9.29
CA GLY A 23 4.35 9.04 9.47
C GLY A 23 5.32 10.03 10.12
N THR A 24 4.86 11.25 10.36
CA THR A 24 5.62 12.21 11.17
C THR A 24 5.65 11.75 12.64
N GLY A 25 6.83 11.81 13.27
CA GLY A 25 7.01 11.40 14.67
C GLY A 25 7.08 9.88 14.86
N THR A 26 6.29 9.34 15.79
CA THR A 26 6.29 7.91 16.16
C THR A 26 5.15 7.10 15.54
N PHE A 27 4.55 7.62 14.47
CA PHE A 27 3.46 6.95 13.77
C PHE A 27 3.99 5.98 12.72
N VAL A 28 3.60 4.72 12.85
CA VAL A 28 3.87 3.69 11.84
C VAL A 28 2.56 3.17 11.30
N GLU A 29 2.36 3.34 9.99
CA GLU A 29 1.27 2.73 9.25
C GLU A 29 1.79 1.47 8.54
N THR A 30 1.05 0.37 8.65
CA THR A 30 1.33 -0.88 7.94
C THR A 30 0.07 -1.30 7.19
N ALA A 31 0.18 -1.45 5.88
CA ALA A 31 -0.89 -1.85 4.99
C ALA A 31 -0.65 -3.28 4.51
N TYR A 32 -1.54 -4.19 4.86
CA TYR A 32 -1.56 -5.57 4.35
C TYR A 32 -2.57 -5.67 3.21
N VAL A 33 -2.10 -5.99 2.01
CA VAL A 33 -2.94 -6.02 0.80
C VAL A 33 -3.83 -7.26 0.82
N LEU A 34 -5.14 -7.05 0.79
CA LEU A 34 -6.16 -8.11 0.78
C LEU A 34 -6.58 -8.47 -0.65
N GLU A 35 -6.68 -7.48 -1.52
CA GLU A 35 -7.20 -7.64 -2.88
C GLU A 35 -6.74 -6.49 -3.77
N VAL A 36 -6.50 -6.79 -5.05
CA VAL A 36 -6.33 -5.79 -6.10
C VAL A 36 -7.33 -6.12 -7.19
N ALA A 37 -8.26 -5.20 -7.46
CA ALA A 37 -9.34 -5.40 -8.42
C ALA A 37 -9.68 -4.09 -9.14
N GLU A 38 -10.13 -4.19 -10.38
CA GLU A 38 -10.62 -3.05 -11.14
C GLU A 38 -12.09 -2.76 -10.80
N ASP A 39 -12.45 -1.47 -10.77
CA ASP A 39 -13.85 -1.09 -10.73
C ASP A 39 -14.52 -1.19 -12.11
N LYS A 40 -15.81 -0.83 -12.19
CA LYS A 40 -16.58 -0.87 -13.44
C LYS A 40 -16.05 0.06 -14.54
N LEU A 41 -15.13 0.98 -14.22
CA LEU A 41 -14.50 1.91 -15.14
C LEU A 41 -13.07 1.48 -15.51
N GLY A 42 -12.61 0.31 -15.03
CA GLY A 42 -11.27 -0.22 -15.29
C GLY A 42 -10.19 0.43 -14.43
N ILE A 43 -10.54 1.16 -13.37
CA ILE A 43 -9.55 1.77 -12.47
C ILE A 43 -9.13 0.72 -11.44
N PRO A 44 -7.83 0.39 -11.33
CA PRO A 44 -7.36 -0.58 -10.34
C PRO A 44 -7.42 0.01 -8.92
N HIS A 45 -8.06 -0.71 -8.02
CA HIS A 45 -8.16 -0.40 -6.59
C HIS A 45 -7.49 -1.50 -5.77
N VAL A 46 -6.90 -1.08 -4.65
CA VAL A 46 -6.26 -1.93 -3.65
C VAL A 46 -7.11 -1.88 -2.39
N ARG A 47 -7.65 -3.03 -1.99
CA ARG A 47 -8.27 -3.23 -0.68
C ARG A 47 -7.22 -3.77 0.27
N PHE A 48 -7.07 -3.16 1.43
CA PHE A 48 -6.02 -3.50 2.38
C PHE A 48 -6.48 -3.31 3.83
N GLN A 49 -5.87 -4.06 4.73
CA GLN A 49 -5.98 -3.86 6.16
C GLN A 49 -4.88 -2.90 6.61
N LEU A 50 -5.26 -1.78 7.19
CA LEU A 50 -4.37 -0.78 7.75
C LEU A 50 -4.23 -0.99 9.25
N GLN A 51 -2.99 -1.17 9.69
CA GLN A 51 -2.61 -1.12 11.09
C GLN A 51 -1.88 0.20 11.37
N VAL A 52 -2.37 0.98 12.32
CA VAL A 52 -1.72 2.23 12.74
C VAL A 52 -1.23 2.07 14.18
N ARG A 53 0.07 2.31 14.39
CA ARG A 53 0.68 2.35 15.72
C ARG A 53 1.14 3.77 16.03
N ARG A 54 0.78 4.26 17.22
CA ARG A 54 1.26 5.54 17.78
C ARG A 54 1.89 5.27 19.14
N GLY A 55 3.21 5.32 19.23
CA GLY A 55 3.93 5.02 20.47
C GLY A 55 3.73 3.57 20.95
N ALA A 56 3.67 3.36 22.27
CA ALA A 56 3.60 2.02 22.88
C ALA A 56 2.17 1.47 23.06
N GLY A 57 1.15 2.15 22.55
CA GLY A 57 -0.25 1.72 22.66
C GLY A 57 -0.61 0.55 21.73
N TYR A 58 -1.81 0.01 21.91
CA TYR A 58 -2.37 -0.99 21.01
C TYR A 58 -2.55 -0.42 19.60
N PRO A 59 -2.21 -1.18 18.54
CA PRO A 59 -2.49 -0.77 17.18
C PRO A 59 -4.00 -0.65 16.93
N SER A 60 -4.42 0.39 16.22
CA SER A 60 -5.74 0.42 15.62
C SER A 60 -5.71 -0.30 14.27
N VAL A 61 -6.74 -1.08 13.99
CA VAL A 61 -6.87 -1.85 12.75
C VAL A 61 -8.15 -1.46 12.03
N GLU A 62 -8.06 -1.16 10.74
CA GLU A 62 -9.20 -0.85 9.89
C GLU A 62 -9.00 -1.40 8.47
N THR A 63 -10.07 -1.55 7.69
CA THR A 63 -9.98 -1.91 6.27
C THR A 63 -10.26 -0.69 5.40
N ARG A 64 -9.44 -0.47 4.37
CA ARG A 64 -9.58 0.64 3.44
C ARG A 64 -9.42 0.16 1.99
N THR A 65 -9.93 0.98 1.08
CA THR A 65 -9.73 0.82 -0.36
C THR A 65 -9.18 2.13 -0.92
N LEU A 66 -8.14 2.04 -1.74
CA LEU A 66 -7.56 3.18 -2.47
C LEU A 66 -7.31 2.80 -3.93
N ALA A 67 -7.33 3.77 -4.84
CA ALA A 67 -6.79 3.57 -6.17
C ALA A 67 -5.31 3.11 -6.08
N LEU A 68 -4.88 2.25 -7.00
CA LEU A 68 -3.54 1.66 -7.01
C LEU A 68 -2.43 2.72 -6.97
N GLU A 69 -2.57 3.79 -7.75
CA GLU A 69 -1.61 4.90 -7.76
C GLU A 69 -1.53 5.62 -6.40
N ALA A 70 -2.68 5.86 -5.77
CA ALA A 70 -2.73 6.49 -4.44
C ALA A 70 -2.12 5.57 -3.38
N PHE A 71 -2.33 4.25 -3.49
CA PHE A 71 -1.70 3.26 -2.62
C PHE A 71 -0.17 3.29 -2.78
N GLN A 72 0.34 3.16 -4.00
CA GLN A 72 1.78 3.15 -4.28
C GLN A 72 2.47 4.46 -3.87
N SER A 73 1.79 5.61 -4.06
CA SER A 73 2.32 6.90 -3.64
C SER A 73 2.50 6.97 -2.12
N ARG A 74 1.55 6.40 -1.37
CA ARG A 74 1.53 6.40 0.10
C ARG A 74 2.43 5.33 0.72
N PHE A 75 2.42 4.11 0.21
CA PHE A 75 3.07 2.95 0.80
C PHE A 75 4.18 2.42 -0.11
N ARG A 76 5.36 3.03 0.00
CA ARG A 76 6.50 2.75 -0.90
C ARG A 76 7.39 1.61 -0.40
N ASP A 77 7.42 1.40 0.91
CA ASP A 77 8.35 0.45 1.52
C ASP A 77 7.67 -0.90 1.73
N ARG A 78 7.91 -1.86 0.82
CA ARG A 78 7.51 -3.25 1.05
C ARG A 78 8.29 -3.81 2.23
N ILE A 79 7.59 -4.39 3.20
CA ILE A 79 8.22 -5.04 4.35
C ILE A 79 8.03 -6.55 4.25
N LYS A 80 9.02 -7.30 4.73
CA LYS A 80 8.82 -8.73 5.00
C LYS A 80 7.96 -8.82 6.25
N ASP A 81 6.84 -9.51 6.15
CA ASP A 81 6.06 -9.85 7.33
C ASP A 81 6.98 -10.64 8.27
N ARG A 82 7.14 -10.15 9.50
CA ARG A 82 7.93 -10.85 10.53
C ARG A 82 6.94 -11.77 11.22
N HIS A 83 6.83 -12.99 10.69
CA HIS A 83 6.19 -14.10 11.40
C HIS A 83 6.87 -14.33 12.75
#